data_AF-A0A3B8MVG8-F1
#
_entry.id   AF-A0A3B8MVG8-F1
#
_cell.length_a   1.000
_cell.length_b   1.000
_cell.length_c   1.000
_cell.angle_alpha   90.00
_cell.angle_beta   90.00
_cell.angle_gamma   90.00
#
_symmetry.space_group_name_H-M   'P 1'
#
loop_
_entity.id
_entity.type
_entity.pdbx_description
1 polymer ?
#
loop_
_entity_poly.entity_id
_entity_poly.type
_entity_poly.pdbx_seq_one_letter_code
_entity_poly.pdbx_strand_id
1 'polypeptide(L)'
;MYLKSLTLKGFKSFAQPTTFAFEPGVTCVVGPNGSGKSNVVDALAWVMGEQGAKTLRGGSMEDVIFAGTTTKAPLGRAEVLLTIDNSDGALPIEYAEVTISRTLFRNGGSEYAINKEPCRLLDVQELLSDSGLGREMHVIVGQGQLDQVLHASPEDRRRFIEEAAGILKHRRRKEKTQRKLESMQANLTRLNDLAGEIRRQLTPLGRQAEIAQQAQSIQAIARDAKARLLADEVQALSVALQGFHADEQERAAERTALADQLGGLRRRIDVLESGEDNAALDAARSVDYALRGVYERLMSLQSLASER
;
A
#
# COMPACT_ATOMS: atom_id res chain seq x y z
N MET A 1 5.92 -54.87 0.89
CA MET A 1 5.06 -54.03 0.07
C MET A 1 4.52 -54.85 -1.09
N TYR A 2 3.20 -54.91 -1.26
CA TYR A 2 2.57 -55.52 -2.44
C TYR A 2 1.23 -54.84 -2.75
N LEU A 3 0.75 -54.97 -3.98
CA LEU A 3 -0.59 -54.50 -4.35
C LEU A 3 -1.61 -55.42 -3.69
N LYS A 4 -2.53 -54.90 -2.88
CA LYS A 4 -3.55 -55.67 -2.17
C LYS A 4 -4.88 -55.70 -2.91
N SER A 5 -5.31 -54.55 -3.44
CA SER A 5 -6.51 -54.48 -4.27
C SER A 5 -6.50 -53.33 -5.28
N LEU A 6 -7.22 -53.51 -6.39
CA LEU A 6 -7.51 -52.47 -7.38
C LEU A 6 -9.01 -52.43 -7.64
N THR A 7 -9.65 -51.30 -7.38
CA THR A 7 -11.08 -51.09 -7.66
C THR A 7 -11.25 -50.13 -8.83
N LEU A 8 -11.99 -50.56 -9.85
CA LEU A 8 -12.28 -49.78 -11.06
C LEU A 8 -13.77 -49.43 -11.08
N LYS A 9 -14.11 -48.15 -11.22
CA LYS A 9 -15.50 -47.70 -11.36
C LYS A 9 -15.62 -46.73 -12.52
N GLY A 10 -16.39 -47.10 -13.54
CA GLY A 10 -16.59 -46.28 -14.74
C GLY A 10 -15.31 -46.04 -15.54
N PHE A 11 -14.29 -46.89 -15.38
CA PHE A 11 -13.01 -46.78 -16.06
C PHE A 11 -13.01 -47.66 -17.31
N LYS A 12 -12.91 -47.06 -18.50
CA LYS A 12 -12.90 -47.74 -19.80
C LYS A 12 -13.99 -48.82 -19.88
N SER A 13 -13.64 -50.08 -20.09
CA SER A 13 -14.58 -51.21 -20.19
C SER A 13 -15.36 -51.54 -18.90
N PHE A 14 -14.99 -50.97 -17.76
CA PHE A 14 -15.56 -51.30 -16.44
C PHE A 14 -16.68 -50.35 -16.04
N ALA A 15 -17.88 -50.59 -16.58
CA ALA A 15 -19.07 -49.80 -16.26
C ALA A 15 -19.55 -49.98 -14.81
N GLN A 16 -19.42 -51.19 -14.26
CA GLN A 16 -19.77 -51.49 -12.86
C GLN A 16 -18.52 -51.51 -11.99
N PRO A 17 -18.63 -51.14 -10.70
CA PRO A 17 -17.53 -51.28 -9.75
C PRO A 17 -17.00 -52.71 -9.75
N THR A 18 -15.73 -52.86 -10.11
CA THR A 18 -15.03 -54.15 -10.17
C THR A 18 -13.79 -54.07 -9.31
N THR A 19 -13.67 -54.95 -8.32
CA THR A 19 -12.52 -55.01 -7.43
C THR A 19 -11.70 -56.26 -7.72
N PHE A 20 -10.42 -56.07 -8.02
CA PHE A 20 -9.42 -57.12 -8.12
C PHE A 20 -8.72 -57.23 -6.77
N ALA A 21 -8.70 -58.43 -6.20
CA ALA A 21 -7.87 -58.77 -5.06
C ALA A 21 -6.56 -59.39 -5.58
N PHE A 22 -5.44 -58.97 -5.01
CA PHE A 22 -4.12 -59.46 -5.37
C PHE A 22 -3.48 -60.12 -4.15
N GLU A 23 -2.74 -61.19 -4.42
CA GLU A 23 -1.96 -61.90 -3.41
C GLU A 23 -0.47 -61.65 -3.66
N PRO A 24 0.38 -61.75 -2.62
CA PRO A 24 1.82 -61.72 -2.80
C PRO A 24 2.28 -62.81 -3.78
N GLY A 25 3.12 -62.45 -4.75
CA GLY A 25 3.65 -63.38 -5.75
C GLY A 25 3.18 -63.04 -7.17
N VAL A 26 2.73 -64.06 -7.91
CA VAL A 26 2.37 -63.92 -9.33
C VAL A 26 0.85 -63.99 -9.49
N THR A 27 0.24 -62.90 -9.97
CA THR A 27 -1.17 -62.87 -10.36
C THR A 27 -1.29 -62.87 -11.88
N CYS A 28 -2.04 -63.83 -12.44
CA CYS A 28 -2.27 -63.93 -13.88
C CYS A 28 -3.68 -63.44 -14.23
N VAL A 29 -3.77 -62.40 -15.07
CA VAL A 29 -5.04 -61.90 -15.61
C VAL A 29 -5.27 -62.48 -17.01
N VAL A 30 -6.22 -63.41 -17.13
CA VAL A 30 -6.53 -64.11 -18.39
C VAL A 30 -7.93 -63.77 -18.92
N GLY A 31 -8.13 -63.92 -20.22
CA GLY A 31 -9.44 -63.78 -20.85
C GLY A 31 -9.36 -63.73 -22.39
N PRO A 32 -10.50 -63.64 -23.11
CA PRO A 32 -10.52 -63.50 -24.57
C PRO A 32 -10.20 -62.08 -25.05
N ASN A 33 -9.72 -61.89 -26.28
CA ASN A 33 -9.39 -60.55 -26.80
C ASN A 33 -10.57 -59.57 -26.66
N GLY A 34 -10.28 -58.33 -26.26
CA GLY A 34 -11.32 -57.33 -25.97
C GLY A 34 -11.94 -57.40 -24.57
N SER A 35 -11.58 -58.38 -23.72
CA SER A 35 -12.13 -58.52 -22.36
C SER A 35 -11.68 -57.46 -21.34
N GLY A 36 -10.92 -56.44 -21.76
CA GLY A 36 -10.48 -55.36 -20.87
C GLY A 36 -9.28 -55.69 -19.96
N LYS A 37 -8.60 -56.83 -20.11
CA LYS A 37 -7.38 -57.18 -19.33
C LYS A 37 -6.28 -56.13 -19.44
N SER A 38 -6.04 -55.63 -20.64
CA SER A 38 -5.16 -54.50 -20.91
C SER A 38 -5.57 -53.22 -20.15
N ASN A 39 -6.87 -52.97 -19.99
CA ASN A 39 -7.35 -51.80 -19.25
C ASN A 39 -7.06 -51.88 -17.74
N VAL A 40 -6.80 -53.07 -17.19
CA VAL A 40 -6.36 -53.24 -15.79
C VAL A 40 -4.96 -52.63 -15.60
N VAL A 41 -4.06 -52.88 -16.55
CA VAL A 41 -2.71 -52.29 -16.55
C VAL A 41 -2.77 -50.78 -16.74
N ASP A 42 -3.64 -50.31 -17.65
CA ASP A 42 -3.84 -48.87 -17.85
C ASP A 42 -4.39 -48.19 -16.60
N ALA A 43 -5.27 -48.85 -15.84
CA ALA A 43 -5.79 -48.32 -14.59
C ALA A 43 -4.71 -48.18 -13.51
N LEU A 44 -3.79 -49.16 -13.42
CA LEU A 44 -2.63 -49.09 -12.52
C LEU A 44 -1.70 -47.93 -12.89
N ALA A 45 -1.34 -47.80 -14.17
CA ALA A 45 -0.53 -46.67 -14.64
C ALA A 45 -1.22 -45.33 -14.39
N TRP A 46 -2.54 -45.28 -14.61
CA TRP A 46 -3.35 -44.08 -14.46
C TRP A 46 -3.42 -43.60 -13.00
N VAL A 47 -3.71 -44.48 -12.04
CA VAL A 47 -3.79 -44.11 -10.62
C VAL A 47 -2.43 -43.78 -10.03
N MET A 48 -1.34 -44.36 -10.56
CA MET A 48 0.04 -44.01 -10.22
C MET A 48 0.53 -42.68 -10.81
N GLY A 49 -0.32 -41.98 -11.58
CA GLY A 49 -0.06 -40.61 -12.03
C GLY A 49 0.36 -40.46 -13.50
N GLU A 50 0.10 -41.47 -14.35
CA GLU A 50 0.26 -41.32 -15.80
C GLU A 50 -0.73 -40.28 -16.35
N GLN A 51 -0.22 -39.30 -17.11
CA GLN A 51 -1.01 -38.20 -17.66
C GLN A 51 -1.16 -38.30 -19.18
N GLY A 52 -0.35 -39.10 -19.86
CA GLY A 52 -0.40 -39.28 -21.30
C GLY A 52 -1.63 -40.08 -21.73
N ALA A 53 -2.60 -39.43 -22.37
CA ALA A 53 -3.75 -40.11 -22.98
C ALA A 53 -3.31 -41.20 -23.97
N LYS A 54 -2.24 -40.94 -24.76
CA LYS A 54 -1.64 -41.90 -25.69
C LYS A 54 -1.10 -43.14 -24.98
N THR A 55 -0.42 -42.98 -23.85
CA THR A 55 0.10 -44.08 -23.03
C THR A 55 -1.03 -44.96 -22.52
N LEU A 56 -2.15 -44.32 -22.18
CA LEU A 56 -3.39 -44.99 -21.78
C LEU A 56 -4.23 -45.46 -22.98
N ARG A 57 -3.71 -45.47 -24.20
CA ARG A 57 -4.43 -45.93 -25.41
C ARG A 57 -5.77 -45.19 -25.64
N GLY A 58 -5.81 -43.91 -25.32
CA GLY A 58 -6.90 -42.98 -25.63
C GLY A 58 -6.42 -41.81 -26.50
N GLY A 59 -7.36 -41.14 -27.18
CA GLY A 59 -7.10 -39.89 -27.90
C GLY A 59 -7.15 -38.68 -26.97
N SER A 60 -8.06 -38.70 -25.99
CA SER A 60 -8.25 -37.67 -24.97
C SER A 60 -8.18 -38.25 -23.56
N MET A 61 -7.97 -37.40 -22.56
CA MET A 61 -8.01 -37.84 -21.15
C MET A 61 -9.43 -38.28 -20.73
N GLU A 62 -10.47 -37.76 -21.37
CA GLU A 62 -11.87 -38.13 -21.11
C GLU A 62 -12.19 -39.55 -21.56
N ASP A 63 -11.40 -40.12 -22.49
CA ASP A 63 -11.58 -41.47 -23.02
C ASP A 63 -11.33 -42.58 -21.98
N VAL A 64 -10.79 -42.22 -20.81
CA VAL A 64 -10.70 -43.16 -19.67
C VAL A 64 -12.05 -43.37 -19.00
N ILE A 65 -13.03 -42.48 -19.22
CA ILE A 65 -14.38 -42.61 -18.69
C ILE A 65 -15.17 -43.55 -19.59
N PHE A 66 -15.94 -44.46 -18.99
CA PHE A 66 -16.80 -45.38 -19.73
C PHE A 66 -17.74 -44.61 -20.67
N ALA A 67 -17.52 -44.81 -21.97
CA ALA A 67 -18.24 -44.11 -23.03
C ALA A 67 -19.67 -44.65 -23.27
N GLY A 68 -20.08 -45.70 -22.56
CA GLY A 68 -21.35 -46.36 -22.79
C GLY A 68 -21.23 -47.54 -23.75
N THR A 69 -22.30 -48.34 -23.80
CA THR A 69 -22.50 -49.43 -24.76
C THR A 69 -23.96 -49.39 -25.22
N THR A 70 -24.35 -50.22 -26.18
CA THR A 70 -25.75 -50.32 -26.66
C THR A 70 -26.76 -50.56 -25.53
N THR A 71 -26.33 -51.19 -24.42
CA THR A 71 -27.18 -51.54 -23.28
C THR A 71 -26.95 -50.69 -22.03
N LYS A 72 -25.90 -49.85 -21.99
CA LYS A 72 -25.55 -49.05 -20.80
C LYS A 72 -25.18 -47.62 -21.19
N ALA A 73 -25.81 -46.66 -20.52
CA ALA A 73 -25.51 -45.24 -20.69
C ALA A 73 -24.05 -44.91 -20.33
N PRO A 74 -23.45 -43.88 -20.97
CA PRO A 74 -22.16 -43.35 -20.58
C PRO A 74 -22.16 -42.84 -19.13
N LEU A 75 -21.03 -42.95 -18.45
CA LEU A 75 -20.85 -42.42 -17.10
C LEU A 75 -20.22 -41.02 -17.12
N GLY A 76 -20.49 -40.23 -16.08
CA GLY A 76 -19.94 -38.88 -15.93
C GLY A 76 -18.59 -38.82 -15.23
N ARG A 77 -18.10 -39.94 -14.67
CA ARG A 77 -16.82 -40.01 -13.96
C ARG A 77 -16.19 -41.40 -14.06
N ALA A 78 -14.87 -41.43 -13.96
CA ALA A 78 -14.08 -42.64 -13.70
C ALA A 78 -13.35 -42.49 -12.38
N GLU A 79 -13.36 -43.55 -11.57
CA GLU A 79 -12.64 -43.63 -10.30
C GLU A 79 -11.84 -44.93 -10.28
N VAL A 80 -10.56 -44.83 -9.90
CA VAL A 80 -9.69 -45.98 -9.67
C VAL A 80 -9.09 -45.86 -8.28
N LEU A 81 -9.19 -46.91 -7.49
CA LEU A 81 -8.58 -47.02 -6.16
C LEU A 81 -7.57 -48.15 -6.17
N LEU A 82 -6.33 -47.85 -5.80
CA LEU A 82 -5.25 -48.80 -5.63
C LEU A 82 -4.89 -48.87 -4.15
N THR A 83 -4.96 -50.05 -3.57
CA THR A 83 -4.57 -50.28 -2.18
C THR A 83 -3.30 -51.10 -2.12
N ILE A 84 -2.31 -50.58 -1.40
CA ILE A 84 -0.97 -51.14 -1.25
C ILE A 84 -0.80 -51.53 0.22
N ASP A 85 -0.33 -52.74 0.47
CA ASP A 85 0.16 -53.13 1.78
C ASP A 85 1.56 -52.54 1.99
N ASN A 86 1.70 -51.76 3.07
CA ASN A 86 2.92 -51.05 3.47
C ASN A 86 3.43 -51.53 4.84
N SER A 87 3.16 -52.78 5.21
CA SER A 87 3.56 -53.33 6.52
C SER A 87 5.09 -53.35 6.72
N ASP A 88 5.87 -53.28 5.64
CA ASP A 88 7.33 -53.20 5.64
C ASP A 88 7.88 -51.76 5.65
N GLY A 89 7.02 -50.74 5.64
CA GLY A 89 7.42 -49.32 5.71
C GLY A 89 8.19 -48.82 4.48
N ALA A 90 8.01 -49.45 3.32
CA ALA A 90 8.68 -49.05 2.08
C ALA A 90 8.17 -47.70 1.55
N LEU A 91 6.91 -47.35 1.81
CA LEU A 91 6.37 -46.02 1.58
C LEU A 91 6.62 -45.14 2.81
N PRO A 92 7.06 -43.88 2.65
CA PRO A 92 7.32 -42.94 3.73
C PRO A 92 6.03 -42.40 4.39
N ILE A 93 5.17 -43.31 4.86
CA ILE A 93 3.88 -43.05 5.50
C ILE A 93 3.70 -44.05 6.66
N GLU A 94 3.16 -43.59 7.79
CA GLU A 94 2.99 -44.41 9.02
C GLU A 94 1.85 -45.44 8.94
N TYR A 95 1.05 -45.42 7.87
CA TYR A 95 -0.04 -46.36 7.65
C TYR A 95 0.49 -47.68 7.07
N ALA A 96 0.07 -48.79 7.68
CA ALA A 96 0.33 -50.15 7.19
C ALA A 96 -0.43 -50.48 5.89
N GLU A 97 -1.47 -49.71 5.57
CA GLU A 97 -2.25 -49.85 4.33
C GLU A 97 -2.47 -48.47 3.73
N VAL A 98 -2.11 -48.31 2.45
CA VAL A 98 -2.19 -47.04 1.73
C VAL A 98 -3.08 -47.22 0.51
N THR A 99 -4.20 -46.49 0.48
CA THR A 99 -5.12 -46.42 -0.67
C THR A 99 -4.91 -45.13 -1.44
N ILE A 100 -4.42 -45.22 -2.66
CA ILE A 100 -4.33 -44.11 -3.62
C ILE A 100 -5.55 -44.17 -4.51
N SER A 101 -6.31 -43.07 -4.59
CA SER A 101 -7.45 -42.96 -5.49
C SER A 101 -7.28 -41.79 -6.45
N ARG A 102 -7.68 -42.01 -7.71
CA ARG A 102 -7.78 -40.98 -8.74
C ARG A 102 -9.20 -40.97 -9.31
N THR A 103 -9.81 -39.79 -9.33
CA THR A 103 -11.14 -39.56 -9.91
C THR A 103 -11.04 -38.52 -11.01
N LEU A 104 -11.65 -38.80 -12.16
CA LEU A 104 -11.75 -37.86 -13.27
C LEU A 104 -13.22 -37.67 -13.62
N PHE A 105 -13.62 -36.41 -13.78
CA PHE A 105 -14.97 -36.03 -14.17
C PHE A 105 -15.00 -35.57 -15.62
N ARG A 106 -16.13 -35.81 -16.29
CA ARG A 106 -16.32 -35.45 -17.71
C ARG A 106 -16.38 -33.94 -17.95
N ASN A 107 -16.76 -33.16 -16.95
CA ASN A 107 -16.71 -31.70 -16.98
C ASN A 107 -15.28 -31.12 -16.77
N GLY A 108 -14.27 -31.99 -16.74
CA GLY A 108 -12.90 -31.63 -16.42
C GLY A 108 -12.61 -31.72 -14.92
N GLY A 109 -11.32 -31.76 -14.58
CA GLY A 109 -10.85 -31.92 -13.21
C GLY A 109 -10.48 -33.37 -12.89
N SER A 110 -9.26 -33.54 -12.38
CA SER A 110 -8.75 -34.80 -11.85
C SER A 110 -8.43 -34.58 -10.38
N GLU A 111 -9.03 -35.39 -9.52
CA GLU A 111 -8.80 -35.38 -8.09
C GLU A 111 -7.95 -36.58 -7.69
N TYR A 112 -7.00 -36.36 -6.80
CA TYR A 112 -6.21 -37.41 -6.18
C TYR A 112 -6.49 -37.41 -4.69
N ALA A 113 -6.52 -38.59 -4.09
CA ALA A 113 -6.56 -38.74 -2.66
C ALA A 113 -5.70 -39.92 -2.19
N ILE A 114 -5.07 -39.76 -1.03
CA ILE A 114 -4.34 -40.82 -0.33
C ILE A 114 -5.14 -41.08 0.95
N ASN A 115 -5.56 -42.32 1.19
CA ASN A 115 -6.39 -42.69 2.34
C ASN A 115 -7.66 -41.82 2.51
N LYS A 116 -8.27 -41.43 1.39
CA LYS A 116 -9.43 -40.52 1.28
C LYS A 116 -9.15 -39.04 1.59
N GLU A 117 -7.91 -38.68 1.88
CA GLU A 117 -7.51 -37.27 2.03
C GLU A 117 -7.08 -36.69 0.68
N PRO A 118 -7.62 -35.54 0.26
CA PRO A 118 -7.29 -34.93 -1.03
C PRO A 118 -5.82 -34.50 -1.07
N CYS A 119 -5.14 -34.81 -2.17
CA CYS A 119 -3.73 -34.50 -2.38
C CYS A 119 -3.46 -34.07 -3.82
N ARG A 120 -2.25 -33.57 -4.09
CA ARG A 120 -1.83 -33.21 -5.45
C ARG A 120 -1.18 -34.42 -6.11
N LEU A 121 -1.19 -34.44 -7.44
CA LEU A 121 -0.41 -35.42 -8.22
C LEU A 121 1.06 -35.46 -7.80
N LEU A 122 1.65 -34.30 -7.50
CA LEU A 122 3.05 -34.23 -7.07
C LEU A 122 3.28 -35.06 -5.79
N ASP A 123 2.34 -35.02 -4.84
CA ASP A 123 2.46 -35.72 -3.57
C ASP A 123 2.37 -37.25 -3.79
N VAL A 124 1.48 -37.70 -4.70
CA VAL A 124 1.41 -39.13 -5.11
C VAL A 124 2.68 -39.57 -5.83
N GLN A 125 3.24 -38.73 -6.71
CA GLN A 125 4.47 -39.05 -7.43
C GLN A 125 5.69 -39.12 -6.51
N GLU A 126 5.79 -38.21 -5.54
CA GLU A 126 6.85 -38.21 -4.53
C GLU A 126 6.78 -39.47 -3.67
N LEU A 127 5.58 -39.80 -3.18
CA LEU A 127 5.32 -41.02 -2.40
C LEU A 127 5.76 -42.31 -3.12
N LEU A 128 5.44 -42.43 -4.41
CA LEU A 128 5.77 -43.61 -5.21
C LEU A 128 7.23 -43.61 -5.71
N SER A 129 7.89 -42.46 -5.75
CA SER A 129 9.26 -42.35 -6.24
C SER A 129 10.28 -42.99 -5.29
N ASP A 130 10.02 -42.93 -3.99
CA ASP A 130 10.90 -43.50 -2.96
C ASP A 130 10.75 -45.01 -2.80
N SER A 131 9.57 -45.55 -3.10
CA SER A 131 9.27 -47.00 -3.05
C SER A 131 9.60 -47.77 -4.34
N GLY A 132 10.06 -47.06 -5.38
CA GLY A 132 10.39 -47.67 -6.68
C GLY A 132 9.17 -48.00 -7.55
N LEU A 133 7.96 -47.53 -7.18
CA LEU A 133 6.70 -47.70 -7.92
C LEU A 133 6.33 -46.47 -8.79
N GLY A 134 7.22 -45.49 -8.92
CA GLY A 134 6.97 -44.24 -9.64
C GLY A 134 6.90 -44.40 -11.17
N ARG A 135 6.39 -43.35 -11.85
CA ARG A 135 6.17 -43.19 -13.31
C ARG A 135 7.33 -43.64 -14.22
N GLU A 136 8.51 -43.74 -13.66
CA GLU A 136 9.81 -43.83 -14.33
C GLU A 136 10.51 -45.16 -14.04
N MET A 137 10.13 -45.85 -12.97
CA MET A 137 10.59 -47.21 -12.76
C MET A 137 9.76 -48.13 -13.66
N HIS A 138 10.42 -48.93 -14.51
CA HIS A 138 9.85 -49.90 -15.46
C HIS A 138 9.06 -51.06 -14.81
N VAL A 139 8.29 -50.78 -13.76
CA VAL A 139 7.43 -51.73 -13.03
C VAL A 139 6.22 -52.11 -13.88
N ILE A 140 5.74 -51.18 -14.72
CA ILE A 140 4.65 -51.42 -15.66
C ILE A 140 5.22 -51.48 -17.06
N VAL A 141 5.34 -52.70 -17.60
CA VAL A 141 5.73 -52.92 -19.00
C VAL A 141 4.48 -52.97 -19.85
N GLY A 142 4.21 -51.85 -20.54
CA GLY A 142 3.13 -51.73 -21.50
C GLY A 142 3.41 -52.44 -22.82
N GLN A 143 2.36 -52.63 -23.62
CA GLN A 143 2.48 -53.20 -24.96
C GLN A 143 3.37 -52.30 -25.84
N GLY A 144 4.42 -52.88 -26.44
CA GLY A 144 5.36 -52.16 -27.32
C GLY A 144 6.50 -51.41 -26.61
N GLN A 145 6.52 -51.33 -25.28
CA GLN A 145 7.66 -50.76 -24.55
C GLN A 145 8.92 -51.62 -24.66
N LEU A 146 8.77 -52.94 -24.77
CA LEU A 146 9.91 -53.85 -24.96
C LEU A 146 10.65 -53.53 -26.27
N ASP A 147 9.91 -53.31 -27.36
CA ASP A 147 10.48 -52.94 -28.66
C ASP A 147 11.20 -51.59 -28.59
N GLN A 148 10.67 -50.63 -27.83
CA GLN A 148 11.32 -49.34 -27.61
C GLN A 148 12.67 -49.47 -26.91
N VAL A 149 12.79 -50.34 -25.90
CA VAL A 149 14.06 -50.58 -25.20
C VAL A 149 15.08 -51.27 -26.13
N LEU A 150 14.61 -52.22 -26.95
CA LEU A 150 15.47 -52.94 -27.89
C LEU A 150 16.01 -52.04 -29.01
N HIS A 151 15.18 -51.13 -29.53
CA HIS A 151 15.55 -50.20 -30.59
C HIS A 151 16.06 -48.83 -30.09
N ALA A 152 16.19 -48.65 -28.77
CA ALA A 152 16.64 -47.40 -28.17
C ALA A 152 18.04 -47.00 -28.64
N SER A 153 18.24 -45.70 -28.87
CA SER A 153 19.56 -45.13 -29.10
C SER A 153 20.47 -45.33 -27.86
N PRO A 154 21.80 -45.24 -28.00
CA PRO A 154 22.71 -45.32 -26.85
C PRO A 154 22.39 -44.30 -25.75
N GLU A 155 21.92 -43.11 -26.11
CA GLU A 155 21.54 -42.05 -25.16
C GLU A 155 20.25 -42.40 -24.40
N ASP A 156 19.23 -42.90 -25.11
CA ASP A 156 17.97 -43.34 -24.49
C ASP A 156 18.19 -44.57 -23.61
N ARG A 157 19.02 -45.50 -24.06
CA ARG A 157 19.39 -46.69 -23.28
C ARG A 157 20.13 -46.33 -22.01
N ARG A 158 21.04 -45.35 -22.07
CA ARG A 158 21.71 -44.81 -20.88
C ARG A 158 20.70 -44.27 -19.88
N ARG A 159 19.66 -43.58 -20.34
CA ARG A 159 18.60 -43.06 -19.45
C ARG A 159 17.90 -44.19 -18.70
N PHE A 160 17.52 -45.28 -19.39
CA PHE A 160 16.93 -46.46 -18.75
C PHE A 160 17.86 -47.10 -17.69
N ILE A 161 19.17 -47.12 -17.95
CA ILE A 161 20.15 -47.65 -16.99
C ILE A 161 20.31 -46.72 -15.77
N GLU A 162 20.41 -45.41 -15.99
CA GLU A 162 20.51 -44.41 -14.89
C GLU A 162 19.27 -44.41 -13.99
N GLU A 163 18.11 -44.68 -14.58
CA GLU A 163 16.81 -44.82 -13.94
C GLU A 163 16.75 -46.11 -13.10
N ALA A 164 17.12 -47.26 -13.68
CA ALA A 164 17.23 -48.53 -12.95
C ALA A 164 18.26 -48.47 -11.81
N ALA A 165 19.33 -47.69 -11.97
CA ALA A 165 20.33 -47.46 -10.93
C ALA A 165 19.86 -46.50 -9.82
N GLY A 166 18.67 -45.90 -9.93
CA GLY A 166 18.10 -44.98 -8.93
C GLY A 166 18.84 -43.64 -8.82
N ILE A 167 19.70 -43.29 -9.78
CA ILE A 167 20.52 -42.06 -9.76
C ILE A 167 19.69 -40.83 -10.17
N LEU A 168 18.60 -41.06 -10.91
CA LEU A 168 17.75 -40.01 -11.47
C LEU A 168 17.19 -39.05 -10.40
N LYS A 169 16.84 -39.55 -9.20
CA LYS A 169 16.36 -38.71 -8.08
C LYS A 169 17.41 -37.70 -7.61
N HIS A 170 18.67 -38.13 -7.53
CA HIS A 170 19.78 -37.25 -7.13
C HIS A 170 20.08 -36.22 -8.21
N ARG A 171 20.03 -36.63 -9.49
CA ARG A 171 20.20 -35.72 -10.63
C ARG A 171 19.13 -34.63 -10.65
N ARG A 172 17.86 -34.98 -10.49
CA ARG A 172 16.76 -34.01 -10.40
C ARG A 172 16.90 -33.07 -9.21
N ARG A 173 17.27 -33.58 -8.03
CA ARG A 173 17.51 -32.76 -6.85
C ARG A 173 18.65 -31.77 -7.08
N LYS A 174 19.72 -32.20 -7.76
CA LYS A 174 20.82 -31.32 -8.19
C LYS A 174 20.34 -30.23 -9.13
N GLU A 175 19.64 -30.58 -10.21
CA GLU A 175 19.11 -29.62 -11.18
C GLU A 175 18.16 -28.59 -10.55
N LYS A 176 17.25 -29.04 -9.67
CA LYS A 176 16.34 -28.15 -8.92
C LYS A 176 17.12 -27.20 -8.01
N THR A 177 18.15 -27.70 -7.32
CA THR A 177 19.00 -26.89 -6.44
C THR A 177 19.80 -25.87 -7.24
N GLN A 178 20.33 -26.27 -8.39
CA GLN A 178 21.12 -25.41 -9.26
C GLN A 178 20.27 -24.25 -9.81
N ARG A 179 19.05 -24.53 -10.30
CA ARG A 179 18.10 -23.48 -10.70
C ARG A 179 17.77 -22.52 -9.55
N LYS A 180 17.64 -23.04 -8.32
CA LYS A 180 17.40 -22.21 -7.13
C LYS A 180 18.59 -21.31 -6.82
N LEU A 181 19.81 -21.82 -6.91
CA LEU A 181 21.04 -21.04 -6.72
C LEU A 181 21.17 -19.92 -7.76
N GLU A 182 20.89 -20.21 -9.03
CA GLU A 182 20.89 -19.21 -10.11
C GLU A 182 19.89 -18.09 -9.83
N SER A 183 18.67 -18.42 -9.40
CA SER A 183 17.66 -17.44 -9.00
C SER A 183 18.08 -16.61 -7.79
N MET A 184 18.70 -17.23 -6.77
CA MET A 184 19.21 -16.51 -5.60
C MET A 184 20.34 -15.56 -5.97
N GLN A 185 21.22 -15.97 -6.88
CA GLN A 185 22.31 -15.11 -7.37
C GLN A 185 21.76 -13.87 -8.07
N ALA A 186 20.74 -14.02 -8.93
CA ALA A 186 20.08 -12.89 -9.57
C ALA A 186 19.45 -11.92 -8.55
N ASN A 187 18.81 -12.45 -7.51
CA ASN A 187 18.23 -11.64 -6.44
C ASN A 187 19.30 -10.88 -5.64
N LEU A 188 20.44 -11.51 -5.34
CA LEU A 188 21.56 -10.86 -4.65
C LEU A 188 22.17 -9.72 -5.47
N THR A 189 22.35 -9.92 -6.78
CA THR A 189 22.81 -8.85 -7.68
C THR A 189 21.88 -7.64 -7.59
N ARG A 190 20.56 -7.85 -7.70
CA ARG A 190 19.57 -6.78 -7.60
C ARG A 190 19.59 -6.06 -6.24
N LEU A 191 19.76 -6.79 -5.15
CA LEU A 191 19.87 -6.20 -3.81
C LEU A 191 21.12 -5.33 -3.67
N ASN A 192 22.25 -5.77 -4.23
CA ASN A 192 23.48 -4.97 -4.23
C ASN A 192 23.32 -3.69 -5.05
N ASP A 193 22.64 -3.75 -6.20
CA ASP A 193 22.35 -2.56 -7.01
C ASP A 193 21.50 -1.55 -6.23
N LEU A 194 20.42 -2.01 -5.60
CA LEU A 194 19.55 -1.17 -4.77
C LEU A 194 20.29 -0.57 -3.56
N ALA A 195 21.11 -1.38 -2.88
CA ALA A 195 21.93 -0.89 -1.77
C ALA A 195 22.93 0.17 -2.23
N GLY A 196 23.50 0.01 -3.43
CA GLY A 196 24.36 1.01 -4.06
C GLY A 196 23.62 2.31 -4.36
N GLU A 197 22.40 2.22 -4.89
CA GLU A 197 21.55 3.38 -5.16
C GLU A 197 21.17 4.14 -3.89
N ILE A 198 20.71 3.44 -2.85
CA ILE A 198 20.35 4.04 -1.56
C ILE A 198 21.56 4.76 -0.93
N ARG A 199 22.76 4.16 -0.99
CA ARG A 199 23.99 4.82 -0.51
C ARG A 199 24.29 6.12 -1.28
N ARG A 200 24.07 6.14 -2.59
CA ARG A 200 24.24 7.37 -3.39
C ARG A 200 23.24 8.46 -3.02
N GLN A 201 22.01 8.08 -2.67
CA GLN A 201 20.97 9.03 -2.23
C GLN A 201 21.21 9.54 -0.81
N LEU A 202 21.78 8.73 0.09
CA LEU A 202 22.05 9.12 1.48
C LEU A 202 23.03 10.29 1.62
N THR A 203 24.10 10.32 0.81
CA THR A 203 25.13 11.37 0.89
C THR A 203 24.58 12.80 0.71
N PRO A 204 23.81 13.13 -0.35
CA PRO A 204 23.22 14.45 -0.50
C PRO A 204 22.17 14.75 0.57
N LEU A 205 21.35 13.75 0.98
CA LEU A 205 20.38 13.95 2.07
C LEU A 205 21.07 14.29 3.39
N GLY A 206 22.21 13.66 3.70
CA GLY A 206 23.00 13.98 4.88
C GLY A 206 23.47 15.44 4.88
N ARG A 207 23.99 15.93 3.75
CA ARG A 207 24.38 17.34 3.59
C ARG A 207 23.19 18.29 3.73
N GLN A 208 22.04 17.93 3.17
CA GLN A 208 20.82 18.73 3.30
C GLN A 208 20.35 18.82 4.76
N ALA A 209 20.44 17.72 5.52
CA ALA A 209 20.11 17.70 6.93
C ALA A 209 21.05 18.59 7.77
N GLU A 210 22.35 18.55 7.51
CA GLU A 210 23.33 19.43 8.16
C GLU A 210 23.03 20.92 7.88
N ILE A 211 22.80 21.28 6.62
CA ILE A 211 22.44 22.66 6.24
C ILE A 211 21.13 23.09 6.92
N ALA A 212 20.12 22.22 6.96
CA ALA A 212 18.85 22.54 7.60
C ALA A 212 19.01 22.79 9.12
N GLN A 213 19.83 21.99 9.81
CA GLN A 213 20.15 22.20 11.23
C GLN A 213 20.87 23.53 11.47
N GLN A 214 21.85 23.87 10.62
CA GLN A 214 22.56 25.15 10.71
C GLN A 214 21.62 26.33 10.45
N ALA A 215 20.75 26.24 9.44
CA ALA A 215 19.76 27.27 9.14
C ALA A 215 18.79 27.48 10.30
N GLN A 216 18.34 26.41 10.96
CA GLN A 216 17.44 26.49 12.11
C GLN A 216 18.10 27.20 13.30
N SER A 217 19.38 26.90 13.56
CA SER A 217 20.21 27.61 14.57
C SER A 217 20.31 29.11 14.26
N ILE A 218 20.71 29.45 13.03
CA ILE A 218 20.85 30.85 12.60
C ILE A 218 19.51 31.59 12.69
N GLN A 219 18.41 30.96 12.28
CA GLN A 219 17.08 31.56 12.34
C GLN A 219 16.60 31.81 13.78
N ALA A 220 16.97 30.94 14.73
CA ALA A 220 16.70 31.15 16.14
C ALA A 220 17.48 32.37 16.68
N ILE A 221 18.78 32.46 16.36
CA ILE A 221 19.62 33.61 16.75
C ILE A 221 19.09 34.92 16.13
N ALA A 222 18.74 34.89 14.84
CA ALA A 222 18.20 36.05 14.15
C ALA A 222 16.86 36.51 14.74
N ARG A 223 15.99 35.57 15.13
CA ARG A 223 14.74 35.89 15.83
C ARG A 223 14.99 36.54 17.19
N ASP A 224 15.91 36.00 17.98
CA ASP A 224 16.26 36.56 19.30
C ASP A 224 16.82 37.98 19.16
N ALA A 225 17.78 38.19 18.25
CA ALA A 225 18.36 39.51 17.99
C ALA A 225 17.31 40.52 17.53
N LYS A 226 16.40 40.12 16.63
CA LYS A 226 15.31 40.98 16.17
C LYS A 226 14.33 41.32 17.30
N ALA A 227 14.00 40.36 18.16
CA ALA A 227 13.14 40.61 19.31
C ALA A 227 13.76 41.62 20.28
N ARG A 228 15.08 41.54 20.51
CA ARG A 228 15.82 42.52 21.33
C ARG A 228 15.79 43.93 20.74
N LEU A 229 16.04 44.07 19.44
CA LEU A 229 15.98 45.38 18.76
C LEU A 229 14.58 46.00 18.84
N LEU A 230 13.54 45.20 18.58
CA LEU A 230 12.15 45.66 18.69
C LEU A 230 11.79 46.06 20.12
N ALA A 231 12.29 45.33 21.12
CA ALA A 231 12.07 45.68 22.53
C ALA A 231 12.72 47.03 22.89
N ASP A 232 13.92 47.30 22.39
CA ASP A 232 14.62 48.58 22.58
C ASP A 232 13.88 49.74 21.88
N GLU A 233 13.43 49.55 20.65
CA GLU A 233 12.59 50.52 19.93
C GLU A 233 11.29 50.82 20.68
N VAL A 234 10.60 49.80 21.19
CA VAL A 234 9.37 49.97 21.98
C VAL A 234 9.66 50.72 23.28
N GLN A 235 10.78 50.44 23.94
CA GLN A 235 11.17 51.15 25.16
C GLN A 235 11.45 52.63 24.87
N ALA A 236 12.23 52.92 23.82
CA ALA A 236 12.54 54.28 23.42
C ALA A 236 11.27 55.07 23.04
N LEU A 237 10.38 54.47 22.25
CA LEU A 237 9.09 55.07 21.89
C LEU A 237 8.19 55.29 23.10
N SER A 238 8.18 54.36 24.06
CA SER A 238 7.39 54.50 25.29
C SER A 238 7.90 55.65 26.16
N VAL A 239 9.22 55.80 26.29
CA VAL A 239 9.83 56.94 27.01
C VAL A 239 9.51 58.25 26.30
N ALA A 240 9.63 58.30 24.98
CA ALA A 240 9.28 59.50 24.20
C ALA A 240 7.80 59.86 24.38
N LEU A 241 6.90 58.87 24.33
CA LEU A 241 5.46 59.07 24.54
C LEU A 241 5.15 59.60 25.94
N GLN A 242 5.81 59.08 26.97
CA GLN A 242 5.69 59.58 28.34
C GLN A 242 6.15 61.04 28.45
N GLY A 243 7.25 61.40 27.78
CA GLY A 243 7.72 62.79 27.68
C GLY A 243 6.68 63.71 27.02
N PHE A 244 6.15 63.32 25.87
CA PHE A 244 5.09 64.08 25.19
C PHE A 244 3.82 64.23 26.05
N HIS A 245 3.44 63.19 26.80
CA HIS A 245 2.31 63.27 27.71
C HIS A 245 2.55 64.25 28.86
N ALA A 246 3.76 64.30 29.41
CA ALA A 246 4.12 65.27 30.44
C ALA A 246 4.09 66.71 29.89
N ASP A 247 4.67 66.93 28.71
CA ASP A 247 4.67 68.24 28.04
C ASP A 247 3.24 68.73 27.74
N GLU A 248 2.36 67.84 27.26
CA GLU A 248 0.95 68.19 27.02
C GLU A 248 0.20 68.51 28.32
N GLN A 249 0.49 67.81 29.42
CA GLN A 249 -0.09 68.13 30.72
C GLN A 249 0.38 69.50 31.24
N GLU A 250 1.65 69.83 31.08
CA GLU A 250 2.21 71.13 31.45
C GLU A 250 1.57 72.26 30.62
N ARG A 251 1.52 72.10 29.29
CA ARG A 251 0.85 73.07 28.40
C ARG A 251 -0.64 73.21 28.69
N ALA A 252 -1.33 72.12 29.04
CA ALA A 252 -2.73 72.17 29.44
C ALA A 252 -2.90 72.99 30.74
N ALA A 253 -2.04 72.77 31.74
CA ALA A 253 -2.05 73.53 32.98
C ALA A 253 -1.75 75.02 32.75
N GLU A 254 -0.76 75.34 31.91
CA GLU A 254 -0.45 76.72 31.50
C GLU A 254 -1.65 77.38 30.80
N ARG A 255 -2.30 76.68 29.86
CA ARG A 255 -3.50 77.17 29.18
C ARG A 255 -4.62 77.48 30.15
N THR A 256 -4.87 76.61 31.12
CA THR A 256 -5.89 76.85 32.17
C THR A 256 -5.54 78.08 33.00
N ALA A 257 -4.27 78.22 33.45
CA ALA A 257 -3.83 79.38 34.21
C ALA A 257 -3.95 80.70 33.43
N LEU A 258 -3.56 80.71 32.15
CA LEU A 258 -3.72 81.86 31.26
C LEU A 258 -5.19 82.19 30.99
N ALA A 259 -6.05 81.19 30.83
CA ALA A 259 -7.50 81.39 30.68
C ALA A 259 -8.11 82.03 31.93
N ASP A 260 -7.69 81.59 33.13
CA ASP A 260 -8.12 82.19 34.39
C ASP A 260 -7.65 83.64 34.53
N GLN A 261 -6.41 83.93 34.14
CA GLN A 261 -5.87 85.30 34.11
C GLN A 261 -6.65 86.20 33.14
N LEU A 262 -6.91 85.72 31.91
CA LEU A 262 -7.70 86.44 30.92
C LEU A 262 -9.14 86.67 31.42
N GLY A 263 -9.76 85.68 32.05
CA GLY A 263 -11.08 85.81 32.67
C GLY A 263 -11.09 86.82 33.83
N GLY A 264 -10.00 86.88 34.60
CA GLY A 264 -9.79 87.92 35.62
C GLY A 264 -9.65 89.33 35.03
N LEU A 265 -8.84 89.48 33.98
CA LEU A 265 -8.63 90.76 33.29
C LEU A 265 -9.89 91.24 32.58
N ARG A 266 -10.64 90.36 31.90
CA ARG A 266 -11.94 90.69 31.29
C ARG A 266 -12.93 91.20 32.32
N ARG A 267 -13.09 90.51 33.45
CA ARG A 267 -13.92 91.02 34.56
C ARG A 267 -13.46 92.39 35.04
N ARG A 268 -12.16 92.67 35.04
CA ARG A 268 -11.61 93.98 35.44
C ARG A 268 -11.91 95.07 34.42
N ILE A 269 -11.87 94.74 33.12
CA ILE A 269 -12.27 95.63 32.02
C ILE A 269 -13.76 95.93 32.12
N ASP A 270 -14.62 94.91 32.26
CA ASP A 270 -16.06 95.08 32.37
C ASP A 270 -16.44 96.00 33.54
N VAL A 271 -15.76 95.86 34.70
CA VAL A 271 -15.95 96.76 35.85
C VAL A 271 -15.55 98.21 35.52
N LEU A 272 -14.42 98.42 34.84
CA LEU A 272 -13.95 99.76 34.46
C LEU A 272 -14.88 100.40 33.42
N GLU A 273 -15.30 99.65 32.40
CA GLU A 273 -16.24 100.13 31.37
C GLU A 273 -17.62 100.43 31.94
N SER A 274 -18.11 99.63 32.89
CA SER A 274 -19.37 99.92 33.60
C SER A 274 -19.27 101.12 34.57
N GLY A 275 -18.06 101.55 34.92
CA GLY A 275 -17.79 102.72 35.75
C GLY A 275 -17.65 104.03 34.98
N GLU A 276 -17.57 104.00 33.64
CA GLU A 276 -17.61 105.21 32.81
C GLU A 276 -19.07 105.67 32.61
N ASP A 277 -19.56 106.45 33.56
CA ASP A 277 -20.83 107.18 33.46
C ASP A 277 -20.77 108.21 32.30
N ASN A 278 -21.17 107.76 31.10
CA ASN A 278 -21.35 108.59 29.89
C ASN A 278 -22.31 109.78 30.08
N ALA A 279 -23.05 109.83 31.19
CA ALA A 279 -23.97 110.91 31.53
C ALA A 279 -23.27 112.28 31.64
N ALA A 280 -22.02 112.34 32.15
CA ALA A 280 -21.28 113.60 32.25
C ALA A 280 -20.83 114.11 30.87
N LEU A 281 -20.47 113.19 29.98
CA LEU A 281 -20.02 113.50 28.61
C LEU A 281 -21.19 113.98 27.74
N ASP A 282 -22.36 113.34 27.88
CA ASP A 282 -23.57 113.72 27.15
C ASP A 282 -24.13 115.08 27.62
N ALA A 283 -24.08 115.35 28.93
CA ALA A 283 -24.44 116.65 29.48
C ALA A 283 -23.55 117.77 28.92
N ALA A 284 -22.23 117.56 28.87
CA ALA A 284 -21.28 118.54 28.35
C ALA A 284 -21.52 118.85 26.85
N ARG A 285 -21.81 117.83 26.03
CA ARG A 285 -22.14 118.01 24.60
C ARG A 285 -23.42 118.83 24.39
N SER A 286 -24.43 118.63 25.23
CA SER A 286 -25.70 119.38 25.14
C SER A 286 -25.51 120.88 25.40
N VAL A 287 -24.63 121.23 26.34
CA VAL A 287 -24.34 122.62 26.71
C VAL A 287 -23.56 123.34 25.60
N ASP A 288 -22.59 122.67 24.96
CA ASP A 288 -21.82 123.26 23.83
C ASP A 288 -22.73 123.59 22.64
N TYR A 289 -23.65 122.69 22.29
CA TYR A 289 -24.61 122.94 21.22
C TYR A 289 -25.52 124.14 21.51
N ALA A 290 -25.99 124.30 22.74
CA ALA A 290 -26.83 125.42 23.14
C ALA A 290 -26.07 126.77 23.07
N LEU A 291 -24.83 126.80 23.54
CA LEU A 291 -23.99 128.00 23.53
C LEU A 291 -23.67 128.49 22.11
N ARG A 292 -23.34 127.58 21.18
CA ARG A 292 -23.10 127.92 19.78
C ARG A 292 -24.32 128.57 19.11
N GLY A 293 -25.51 128.05 19.39
CA GLY A 293 -26.77 128.61 18.85
C GLY A 293 -27.14 130.00 19.41
N VAL A 294 -26.62 130.38 20.58
CA VAL A 294 -26.77 131.75 21.12
C VAL A 294 -25.74 132.69 20.49
N TYR A 295 -24.50 132.22 20.33
CA TYR A 295 -23.41 132.99 19.72
C TYR A 295 -23.74 133.40 18.28
N GLU A 296 -24.25 132.48 17.45
CA GLU A 296 -24.64 132.80 16.07
C GLU A 296 -25.77 133.85 16.00
N ARG A 297 -26.73 133.80 16.92
CA ARG A 297 -27.81 134.80 17.00
C ARG A 297 -27.30 136.19 17.37
N LEU A 298 -26.39 136.28 18.34
CA LEU A 298 -25.77 137.55 18.73
C LEU A 298 -24.92 138.15 17.61
N MET A 299 -24.15 137.33 16.90
CA MET A 299 -23.37 137.78 15.74
C MET A 299 -24.27 138.29 14.60
N SER A 300 -25.41 137.63 14.36
CA SER A 300 -26.37 138.08 13.35
C SER A 300 -27.01 139.44 13.70
N LEU A 301 -27.30 139.69 14.99
CA LEU A 301 -27.82 140.97 15.48
C LEU A 301 -26.76 142.08 15.39
N GLN A 302 -25.51 141.76 15.69
CA GLN A 302 -24.41 142.72 15.61
C GLN A 302 -24.13 143.16 14.17
N SER A 303 -24.21 142.23 13.20
CA SER A 303 -24.09 142.54 11.76
C SER A 303 -25.19 143.48 11.26
N LEU A 304 -26.43 143.33 11.75
CA LEU A 304 -27.57 144.18 11.37
C LEU A 304 -27.50 145.59 11.98
N ALA A 305 -26.82 145.77 13.10
CA ALA A 305 -26.66 147.07 13.75
C ALA A 305 -25.56 147.95 13.09
N SER A 306 -24.64 147.35 12.34
CA SER A 306 -23.52 148.05 11.68
C SER A 306 -23.82 148.59 10.27
N GLU A 307 -25.02 148.39 9.73
CA GLU A 307 -25.43 148.87 8.38
C GLU A 307 -26.28 150.17 8.40
N ARG A 308 -26.26 150.96 9.49
CA ARG A 308 -26.85 152.31 9.58
C ARG A 308 -25.81 153.35 9.98
#